data_AF-Q5XFV8-F1
#
_entry.id   AF-Q5XFV8-F1
#
_cell.length_a   1.000
_cell.length_b   1.000
_cell.length_c   1.000
_cell.angle_alpha   90.00
_cell.angle_beta   90.00
_cell.angle_gamma   90.00
#
_symmetry.space_group_name_H-M   'P 1'
#
loop_
_entity.id
_entity.type
_entity.pdbx_description
1 polymer ?
#
loop_
_entity_poly.entity_id
_entity_poly.type
_entity_poly.pdbx_seq_one_letter_code
_entity_poly.pdbx_strand_id
1 'polypeptide(L)' 'MPSAKQLADIGYKTFSASMMLLTVYGGYLCSVRAYHYLQLRSARRQAAEEQKTSGVL' A
#
# COMPACT_ATOMS: atom_id res chain seq x y z
N MET A 1 -3.32 -9.50 -42.09
CA MET A 1 -4.15 -10.14 -41.05
C MET A 1 -3.26 -10.23 -39.81
N PRO A 2 -3.61 -9.60 -38.68
CA PRO A 2 -2.81 -9.76 -37.46
C PRO A 2 -2.75 -11.26 -37.15
N SER A 3 -1.54 -11.79 -37.01
CA SER A 3 -1.36 -13.20 -36.70
C SER A 3 -2.01 -13.48 -35.35
N ALA A 4 -2.79 -14.55 -35.22
CA ALA A 4 -3.43 -14.95 -33.96
C ALA A 4 -2.43 -14.97 -32.80
N LYS A 5 -1.16 -15.29 -33.10
CA LYS A 5 -0.05 -15.24 -32.14
C LYS A 5 0.22 -13.83 -31.59
N GLN A 6 0.21 -12.81 -32.45
CA GLN A 6 0.40 -11.42 -32.00
C GLN A 6 -0.75 -10.94 -31.13
N LEU A 7 -1.98 -11.32 -31.48
CA LEU A 7 -3.16 -10.97 -30.67
C LEU A 7 -3.07 -11.61 -29.27
N ALA A 8 -2.66 -12.88 -29.20
CA ALA A 8 -2.44 -13.59 -27.94
C ALA A 8 -1.31 -12.96 -27.11
N ASP A 9 -0.18 -12.62 -27.73
CA ASP A 9 0.95 -11.98 -27.05
C ASP A 9 0.59 -10.60 -26.48
N ILE A 10 -0.16 -9.79 -27.25
CA ILE A 10 -0.64 -8.47 -26.81
C ILE A 10 -1.61 -8.64 -25.63
N GLY A 11 -2.55 -9.58 -25.74
CA GLY A 11 -3.51 -9.88 -24.66
C GLY A 11 -2.80 -10.29 -23.37
N TYR A 12 -1.84 -11.23 -23.47
CA TYR A 12 -1.07 -11.71 -22.32
C TYR A 12 -0.25 -10.59 -21.67
N LYS A 13 0.47 -9.79 -22.46
CA LYS A 13 1.25 -8.65 -21.94
C LYS A 13 0.36 -7.61 -21.27
N THR A 14 -0.80 -7.30 -21.85
CA THR A 14 -1.74 -6.32 -21.29
C THR A 14 -2.34 -6.81 -19.98
N PHE A 15 -2.73 -8.08 -19.91
CA PHE A 15 -3.26 -8.69 -18.70
C PHE A 15 -2.20 -8.76 -17.59
N SER A 16 -0.98 -9.20 -17.92
CA SER A 16 0.13 -9.28 -16.98
C SER A 16 0.51 -7.89 -16.44
N ALA A 17 0.60 -6.87 -17.31
CA ALA A 17 0.86 -5.49 -16.90
C ALA A 17 -0.26 -4.95 -16.00
N SER A 18 -1.52 -5.25 -16.32
CA SER A 18 -2.68 -4.84 -15.50
C SER A 18 -2.64 -5.48 -14.12
N MET A 19 -2.30 -6.77 -14.04
CA MET A 19 -2.12 -7.48 -12.76
C MET A 19 -0.99 -6.85 -11.94
N MET A 20 0.16 -6.56 -12.57
CA MET A 20 1.29 -5.92 -11.90
C MET A 20 0.92 -4.53 -11.37
N LEU A 21 0.25 -3.71 -12.19
CA LEU A 21 -0.23 -2.38 -11.78
C LEU A 21 -1.22 -2.47 -10.62
N LEU A 22 -2.15 -3.44 -10.65
CA LEU A 22 -3.11 -3.66 -9.58
C LEU A 22 -2.41 -4.05 -8.27
N THR A 23 -1.40 -4.91 -8.32
CA THR A 23 -0.59 -5.29 -7.14
C THR A 23 0.17 -4.09 -6.59
N VAL A 24 0.80 -3.28 -7.45
CA VAL A 24 1.50 -2.05 -7.03
C VAL A 24 0.54 -1.04 -6.40
N TYR A 25 -0.62 -0.82 -7.02
CA TYR A 25 -1.64 0.09 -6.50
C TYR A 25 -2.22 -0.39 -5.16
N GLY A 26 -2.51 -1.69 -5.04
CA GLY A 26 -2.93 -2.30 -3.78
C GLY A 26 -1.88 -2.18 -2.68
N GLY A 27 -0.60 -2.40 -3.01
CA GLY A 27 0.53 -2.21 -2.11
C GLY A 27 0.70 -0.75 -1.66
N TYR A 28 0.51 0.21 -2.57
CA TYR A 28 0.53 1.63 -2.26
C TYR A 28 -0.59 2.01 -1.29
N LEU A 29 -1.84 1.60 -1.58
CA LEU A 29 -2.98 1.86 -0.70
C LEU A 29 -2.81 1.22 0.69
N CYS A 30 -2.29 -0.01 0.74
CA CYS A 30 -1.98 -0.69 2.00
C CYS A 30 -0.92 0.08 2.81
N SER A 31 0.14 0.53 2.15
CA SER A 31 1.22 1.29 2.78
C SER A 31 0.74 2.64 3.31
N VAL A 32 -0.10 3.36 2.57
CA VAL A 32 -0.71 4.63 3.02
C VAL A 32 -1.60 4.41 4.24
N ARG A 33 -2.44 3.37 4.23
CA ARG A 33 -3.27 3.02 5.40
C ARG A 33 -2.43 2.63 6.61
N ALA A 34 -1.39 1.82 6.41
CA ALA A 34 -0.45 1.45 7.46
C ALA A 34 0.27 2.67 8.02
N TYR A 35 0.70 3.61 7.17
CA TYR A 35 1.34 4.85 7.57
C TYR A 35 0.41 5.70 8.43
N HIS A 36 -0.84 5.92 8.01
CA HIS A 36 -1.82 6.65 8.81
C HIS A 36 -2.12 5.96 10.14
N TYR A 37 -2.27 4.64 10.15
CA TYR A 37 -2.51 3.87 11.36
C TYR A 37 -1.33 3.97 12.33
N LEU A 38 -0.10 3.82 11.82
CA LEU A 38 1.11 3.96 12.61
C LEU A 38 1.29 5.39 13.11
N GLN A 39 0.98 6.41 12.31
CA GLN A 39 1.03 7.81 12.73
C GLN A 39 0.07 8.08 13.89
N LEU A 40 -1.18 7.62 13.79
CA LEU A 40 -2.15 7.71 14.89
C LEU A 40 -1.69 6.93 16.12
N ARG A 41 -1.14 5.72 15.93
CA ARG A 41 -0.62 4.89 17.01
C ARG A 41 0.57 5.56 17.69
N SER A 42 1.47 6.17 16.94
CA SER A 42 2.63 6.90 17.45
C SER A 42 2.20 8.13 18.24
N ALA A 43 1.23 8.91 17.74
CA ALA A 43 0.67 10.05 18.46
C ALA A 43 0.02 9.63 19.81
N ARG A 44 -0.72 8.51 19.82
CA ARG A 44 -1.28 7.96 21.07
C ARG A 44 -0.20 7.45 22.02
N ARG A 45 0.87 6.84 21.50
CA ARG A 45 2.00 6.40 22.32
C ARG A 45 2.73 7.59 22.94
N GLN A 46 2.96 8.66 22.18
CA GLN A 46 3.56 9.90 22.68
C GLN A 46 2.68 10.51 23.79
N ALA A 47 1.36 10.60 23.60
CA ALA A 47 0.45 11.10 24.63
C ALA A 47 0.45 10.21 25.90
N ALA A 48 0.60 8.89 25.75
CA ALA A 48 0.71 7.97 26.88
C ALA A 48 2.05 8.10 27.63
N GLU A 49 3.15 8.33 26.91
CA GLU A 49 4.46 8.59 27.53
C GLU A 49 4.49 9.95 28.25
N GLU A 50 3.83 10.97 27.71
CA GLU A 50 3.71 12.28 28.33
C GLU A 50 2.88 12.21 29.62
N GLN A 51 1.75 11.48 29.61
CA GLN A 51 0.98 11.22 30.85
C GLN A 51 1.77 10.45 31.90
N LYS A 52 2.58 9.46 31.49
CA LYS A 52 3.40 8.70 32.43
C LYS A 52 4.49 9.57 33.06
N THR A 53 5.03 10.54 32.31
CA THR A 53 6.03 11.48 32.82
C THR A 53 5.40 12.51 33.75
N SER A 54 4.20 13.00 33.43
CA SER A 54 3.51 14.01 34.25
C SER A 54 2.87 13.45 35.53
N GLY A 55 2.64 12.13 35.61
CA GLY A 55 2.15 11.47 36.83
C GLY A 55 3.25 10.92 37.76
N VAL A 56 4.53 11.06 37.38
CA VAL A 56 5.70 10.59 38.17
C VAL A 56 6.44 11.74 38.87
N LEU A 57 6.11 13.00 38.55
CA LEU A 57 6.54 14.22 39.26
C LEU A 57 5.46 14.68 40.23
#